data_AF-A0A927XVP4-F1
#
_entry.id   AF-A0A927XVP4-F1
#
_cell.length_a   1.000
_cell.length_b   1.000
_cell.length_c   1.000
_cell.angle_alpha   90.00
_cell.angle_beta   90.00
_cell.angle_gamma   90.00
#
_symmetry.space_group_name_H-M   'P 1'
#
loop_
_entity.id
_entity.type
_entity.pdbx_description
1 polymer ?
#
loop_
_entity_poly.entity_id
_entity_poly.type
_entity_poly.pdbx_seq_one_letter_code
_entity_poly.pdbx_strand_id
1 'polypeptide(L)'
;MNDYNKRLVEVDEVLNYLSDEDLLKIPEDIRQAIKENKDKEYVWKYDVTKELKDQKLNRDTIIILSYLNMEYLLNEEQKKLMQQIHELNEKKLEEAKAEKYGVEDLFKRNKPQQEEQKETEQEMSLVEYKESFFTKLISKIKKIFCKN
;
A
#
# COMPACT_ATOMS: atom_id res chain seq x y z
N MET A 1 -3.59 18.99 10.13
CA MET A 1 -4.65 18.96 9.09
C MET A 1 -4.14 19.23 7.67
N ASN A 2 -3.11 20.08 7.48
CA ASN A 2 -2.54 20.40 6.15
C ASN A 2 -2.02 19.22 5.33
N ASP A 3 -1.79 18.04 5.91
CA ASP A 3 -1.24 16.91 5.17
C ASP A 3 -2.33 16.06 4.50
N TYR A 4 -3.47 15.86 5.15
CA TYR A 4 -4.59 15.08 4.63
C TYR A 4 -5.15 15.65 3.31
N ASN A 5 -5.42 16.95 3.26
CA ASN A 5 -5.93 17.61 2.05
C ASN A 5 -4.95 17.50 0.87
N LYS A 6 -3.64 17.47 1.14
CA LYS A 6 -2.60 17.24 0.11
C LYS A 6 -2.64 15.82 -0.42
N ARG A 7 -2.89 14.82 0.45
CA ARG A 7 -3.11 13.44 0.01
C ARG A 7 -4.31 13.34 -0.91
N LEU A 8 -5.39 14.07 -0.64
CA LEU A 8 -6.56 14.11 -1.52
C LEU A 8 -6.26 14.67 -2.91
N VAL A 9 -5.24 15.53 -3.07
CA VAL A 9 -4.77 15.97 -4.41
C VAL A 9 -4.20 14.79 -5.17
N GLU A 10 -3.32 14.00 -4.54
CA GLU A 10 -2.74 12.81 -5.16
C GLU A 10 -3.81 11.75 -5.47
N VAL A 11 -4.78 11.54 -4.56
CA VAL A 11 -5.92 10.63 -4.78
C VAL A 11 -6.73 11.08 -5.99
N ASP A 12 -7.18 12.34 -6.01
CA ASP A 12 -7.99 12.89 -7.12
C ASP A 12 -7.26 12.79 -8.46
N GLU A 13 -5.97 13.08 -8.48
CA GLU A 13 -5.15 12.94 -9.69
C GLU A 13 -5.10 11.49 -10.17
N VAL A 14 -4.89 10.50 -9.28
CA VAL A 14 -4.89 9.08 -9.66
C VAL A 14 -6.27 8.64 -10.18
N LEU A 15 -7.37 9.12 -9.59
CA LEU A 15 -8.72 8.78 -10.03
C LEU A 15 -8.99 9.24 -11.47
N ASN A 16 -8.35 10.31 -11.95
CA ASN A 16 -8.49 10.79 -13.33
C ASN A 16 -7.88 9.83 -14.37
N TYR A 17 -7.09 8.83 -13.96
CA TYR A 17 -6.51 7.81 -14.83
C TYR A 17 -7.24 6.47 -14.77
N LEU A 18 -8.33 6.36 -14.00
CA LEU A 18 -9.21 5.20 -14.06
C LEU A 18 -10.02 5.18 -15.36
N SER A 19 -10.47 4.00 -15.75
CA SER A 19 -11.49 3.88 -16.79
C SER A 19 -12.80 4.53 -16.31
N ASP A 20 -13.62 5.04 -17.22
CA ASP A 20 -14.93 5.60 -16.85
C ASP A 20 -15.79 4.57 -16.10
N GLU A 21 -15.71 3.29 -16.49
CA GLU A 21 -16.41 2.19 -15.83
C GLU A 21 -15.97 2.02 -14.38
N ASP A 22 -14.67 2.01 -14.11
CA ASP A 22 -14.14 1.85 -12.76
C ASP A 22 -14.38 3.10 -11.92
N LEU A 23 -14.23 4.28 -12.51
CA LEU A 23 -14.50 5.54 -11.81
C LEU A 23 -15.96 5.56 -11.34
N LEU A 24 -16.91 5.16 -12.19
CA LEU A 24 -18.35 5.12 -11.91
C LEU A 24 -18.74 4.16 -10.76
N LYS A 25 -17.93 3.13 -10.48
CA LYS A 25 -18.15 2.23 -9.33
C LYS A 25 -17.95 2.93 -7.98
N ILE A 26 -17.12 3.99 -7.95
CA ILE A 26 -16.95 4.82 -6.76
C ILE A 26 -18.18 5.74 -6.62
N PRO A 27 -18.82 5.84 -5.45
CA PRO A 27 -19.92 6.78 -5.24
C PRO A 27 -19.55 8.24 -5.56
N GLU A 28 -20.46 8.97 -6.21
CA GLU A 28 -20.21 10.36 -6.65
C GLU A 28 -19.98 11.31 -5.46
N ASP A 29 -20.69 11.11 -4.35
CA ASP A 29 -20.50 11.87 -3.12
C ASP A 29 -19.08 11.73 -2.56
N ILE A 30 -18.48 10.54 -2.65
CA ILE A 30 -17.09 10.29 -2.27
C ILE A 30 -16.14 11.03 -3.23
N ARG A 31 -16.34 10.91 -4.54
CA ARG A 31 -15.50 11.63 -5.54
C ARG A 31 -15.58 13.14 -5.33
N GLN A 32 -16.77 13.66 -5.07
CA GLN A 32 -17.00 15.07 -4.83
C GLN A 32 -16.37 15.54 -3.52
N ALA A 33 -16.51 14.76 -2.44
CA ALA A 33 -15.85 15.07 -1.16
C ALA A 33 -14.33 15.15 -1.31
N ILE A 34 -13.71 14.25 -2.09
CA ILE A 34 -12.27 14.32 -2.40
C ILE A 34 -11.93 15.63 -3.12
N LYS A 35 -12.69 15.98 -4.17
CA LYS A 35 -12.48 17.21 -4.96
C LYS A 35 -12.66 18.50 -4.15
N GLU A 36 -13.64 18.53 -3.24
CA GLU A 36 -13.95 19.71 -2.44
C GLU A 36 -12.95 19.93 -1.30
N ASN A 37 -12.46 18.83 -0.71
CA ASN A 37 -11.58 18.89 0.45
C ASN A 37 -10.08 18.85 0.11
N LYS A 38 -9.71 18.56 -1.14
CA LYS A 38 -8.29 18.58 -1.54
C LYS A 38 -7.66 19.96 -1.40
N ASP A 39 -6.36 19.96 -1.14
CA ASP A 39 -5.57 21.18 -1.05
C ASP A 39 -5.53 21.91 -2.39
N LYS A 40 -5.61 23.24 -2.38
CA LYS A 40 -5.71 24.05 -3.59
C LYS A 40 -4.36 24.55 -4.10
N GLU A 41 -3.32 24.51 -3.26
CA GLU A 41 -1.99 25.04 -3.56
C GLU A 41 -1.00 23.94 -3.88
N TYR A 42 -1.15 22.78 -3.23
CA TYR A 42 -0.33 21.62 -3.49
C TYR A 42 -0.66 21.02 -4.86
N VAL A 43 0.39 20.82 -5.66
CA VAL A 43 0.28 20.23 -6.99
C VAL A 43 1.08 18.94 -7.01
N TRP A 44 0.41 17.86 -7.37
CA TRP A 44 1.01 16.58 -7.71
C TRP A 44 0.42 16.12 -9.04
N LYS A 45 1.24 15.55 -9.91
CA LYS A 45 0.83 15.11 -11.24
C LYS A 45 1.25 13.69 -11.46
N TYR A 46 0.36 12.91 -12.05
CA TYR A 46 0.67 11.53 -12.41
C TYR A 46 1.68 11.50 -13.55
N ASP A 47 2.76 10.73 -13.37
CA ASP A 47 3.74 10.52 -14.43
C ASP A 47 3.26 9.42 -15.38
N VAL A 48 2.71 9.81 -16.53
CA VAL A 48 2.18 8.86 -17.53
C VAL A 48 3.23 7.91 -18.11
N THR A 49 4.52 8.17 -17.89
CA THR A 49 5.59 7.27 -18.31
C THR A 49 5.85 6.13 -17.31
N LYS A 50 5.21 6.17 -16.13
CA LYS A 50 5.41 5.22 -15.04
C LYS A 50 4.12 4.48 -14.67
N GLU A 51 4.28 3.24 -14.22
CA GLU A 51 3.19 2.48 -13.62
C GLU A 51 2.80 3.05 -12.25
N LEU A 52 1.58 2.76 -11.78
CA LEU A 52 1.06 3.25 -10.49
C LEU A 52 1.99 2.93 -9.31
N LYS A 53 2.60 1.75 -9.31
CA LYS A 53 3.51 1.29 -8.24
C LYS A 53 4.82 2.09 -8.18
N ASP A 54 5.20 2.71 -9.29
CA ASP A 54 6.45 3.48 -9.45
C ASP A 54 6.20 4.99 -9.29
N GLN A 55 4.94 5.39 -9.06
CA GLN A 55 4.59 6.76 -8.71
C GLN A 55 5.10 7.07 -7.30
N LYS A 56 5.65 8.28 -7.12
CA LYS A 56 6.07 8.76 -5.80
C LYS A 56 4.86 9.31 -5.04
N LEU A 57 4.01 8.39 -4.59
CA LEU A 57 2.84 8.67 -3.78
C LEU A 57 3.22 8.70 -2.29
N ASN A 58 2.55 9.56 -1.53
CA ASN A 58 2.64 9.47 -0.09
C ASN A 58 1.96 8.20 0.43
N ARG A 59 2.48 7.66 1.53
CA ARG A 59 1.92 6.47 2.18
C ARG A 59 0.43 6.61 2.51
N ASP A 60 -0.01 7.77 2.98
CA ASP A 60 -1.42 7.99 3.33
C ASP A 60 -2.31 8.03 2.08
N THR A 61 -1.81 8.52 0.95
CA THR A 61 -2.50 8.41 -0.35
C THR A 61 -2.71 6.94 -0.72
N ILE A 62 -1.66 6.12 -0.57
CA ILE A 62 -1.73 4.69 -0.85
C ILE A 62 -2.79 4.01 0.03
N ILE A 63 -2.91 4.40 1.30
CA ILE A 63 -3.94 3.88 2.21
C ILE A 63 -5.34 4.23 1.69
N ILE A 64 -5.59 5.49 1.33
CA ILE A 64 -6.90 5.93 0.82
C ILE A 64 -7.24 5.20 -0.50
N LEU A 65 -6.30 5.12 -1.44
CA LEU A 65 -6.49 4.40 -2.70
C LEU A 65 -6.73 2.90 -2.47
N SER A 66 -6.03 2.29 -1.52
CA SER A 66 -6.23 0.88 -1.16
C SER A 66 -7.64 0.64 -0.62
N TYR A 67 -8.15 1.54 0.22
CA TYR A 67 -9.52 1.49 0.71
C TYR A 67 -10.54 1.61 -0.43
N LEU A 68 -10.41 2.62 -1.30
CA LEU A 68 -11.31 2.79 -2.45
C LEU A 68 -11.30 1.58 -3.37
N ASN A 69 -10.12 1.01 -3.62
CA ASN A 69 -9.95 -0.18 -4.43
C ASN A 69 -10.69 -1.38 -3.82
N MET A 70 -10.47 -1.67 -2.53
CA MET A 70 -11.11 -2.78 -1.82
C MET A 70 -12.62 -2.62 -1.72
N GLU A 71 -13.12 -1.40 -1.54
CA GLU A 71 -14.54 -1.16 -1.34
C GLU A 71 -15.30 -1.23 -2.67
N TYR A 72 -14.82 -0.50 -3.69
CA TYR A 72 -15.60 -0.20 -4.89
C TYR A 72 -15.09 -0.84 -6.19
N LEU A 73 -13.79 -1.11 -6.31
CA LEU A 73 -13.20 -1.51 -7.61
C LEU A 73 -13.03 -3.02 -7.74
N LEU A 74 -12.65 -3.70 -6.65
CA LEU A 74 -12.40 -5.13 -6.67
C LEU A 74 -13.70 -5.94 -6.69
N ASN A 75 -13.70 -7.03 -7.46
CA ASN A 75 -14.72 -8.07 -7.34
C ASN A 75 -14.44 -9.01 -6.15
N GLU A 76 -15.40 -9.86 -5.80
CA GLU A 76 -15.31 -10.75 -4.64
C GLU A 76 -14.09 -11.68 -4.64
N GLU A 77 -13.72 -12.22 -5.80
CA GLU A 77 -12.53 -13.08 -5.91
C GLU A 77 -11.24 -12.30 -5.65
N GLN A 78 -11.15 -11.08 -6.20
CA GLN A 78 -10.02 -10.18 -5.98
C GLN A 78 -9.95 -9.71 -4.53
N LYS A 79 -11.09 -9.40 -3.89
CA LYS A 79 -11.16 -9.04 -2.46
C LYS A 79 -10.65 -10.18 -1.60
N LYS A 80 -11.10 -11.41 -1.85
CA LYS A 80 -10.63 -12.61 -1.14
C LYS A 80 -9.13 -12.83 -1.31
N LEU A 81 -8.61 -12.65 -2.53
CA LEU A 81 -7.17 -12.73 -2.77
C LEU A 81 -6.39 -11.66 -2.00
N MET A 82 -6.89 -10.42 -1.98
CA MET A 82 -6.25 -9.33 -1.24
C MET A 82 -6.20 -9.62 0.27
N GLN A 83 -7.28 -10.15 0.83
CA GLN A 83 -7.34 -10.58 2.24
C GLN A 83 -6.29 -11.67 2.54
N GLN A 84 -6.18 -12.69 1.68
CA GLN A 84 -5.16 -13.74 1.84
C GLN A 84 -3.73 -13.19 1.77
N ILE A 85 -3.48 -12.23 0.87
CA ILE A 85 -2.17 -11.57 0.78
C ILE A 85 -1.88 -10.79 2.07
N HIS A 86 -2.88 -10.08 2.61
CA HIS A 86 -2.75 -9.33 3.86
C HIS A 86 -2.44 -10.27 5.04
N GLU A 87 -3.19 -11.36 5.20
CA GLU A 87 -2.94 -12.38 6.23
C GLU A 87 -1.52 -12.96 6.13
N LEU A 88 -1.06 -13.28 4.92
CA LEU A 88 0.30 -13.78 4.70
C LEU A 88 1.37 -12.76 5.06
N ASN A 89 1.14 -11.47 4.79
CA ASN A 89 2.07 -10.40 5.13
C ASN A 89 2.13 -10.16 6.64
N GLU A 90 0.99 -10.19 7.33
CA GLU A 90 0.92 -10.10 8.80
C GLU A 90 1.69 -11.25 9.44
N LYS A 91 1.48 -12.49 8.96
CA LYS A 91 2.21 -13.66 9.46
C LYS A 91 3.72 -13.51 9.28
N LYS A 92 4.18 -13.07 8.11
CA LYS A 92 5.62 -12.82 7.85
C LYS A 92 6.18 -11.73 8.75
N LEU A 93 5.41 -10.68 9.02
CA LEU A 93 5.80 -9.62 9.92
C LEU A 93 5.93 -10.14 11.37
N GLU A 94 5.02 -10.99 11.80
CA GLU A 94 5.07 -11.65 13.11
C GLU A 94 6.28 -12.59 13.22
N GLU A 95 6.53 -13.42 12.20
CA GLU A 95 7.72 -14.29 12.10
C GLU A 95 9.01 -13.45 12.19
N ALA A 96 9.11 -12.36 11.43
CA ALA A 96 10.28 -11.47 11.48
C ALA A 96 10.45 -10.78 12.86
N LYS A 97 9.37 -10.41 13.54
CA LYS A 97 9.41 -9.89 14.91
C LYS A 97 9.87 -10.96 15.89
N ALA A 98 9.38 -12.19 15.76
CA ALA A 98 9.76 -13.33 16.58
C ALA A 98 11.24 -13.70 16.38
N GLU A 99 11.77 -13.62 15.16
CA GLU A 99 13.21 -13.80 14.91
C GLU A 99 14.06 -12.70 15.55
N LYS A 100 13.63 -11.42 15.46
CA LYS A 100 14.40 -10.27 15.99
C LYS A 100 14.37 -10.17 17.51
N TYR A 101 13.26 -10.56 18.14
CA TYR A 101 12.99 -10.34 19.57
C TYR A 101 12.63 -11.62 20.34
N GLY A 102 12.83 -12.78 19.71
CA GLY A 102 12.53 -14.09 20.28
C GLY A 102 13.22 -14.30 21.62
N VAL A 103 12.47 -14.86 22.56
CA VAL A 103 12.86 -15.04 23.96
C VAL A 103 14.13 -15.88 24.11
N GLU A 104 14.40 -16.80 23.15
CA GLU A 104 15.65 -17.57 23.06
C GLU A 104 16.92 -16.71 23.03
N ASP A 105 16.87 -15.47 22.51
CA ASP A 105 18.04 -14.57 22.47
C ASP A 105 18.06 -13.54 23.61
N LEU A 106 16.93 -13.32 24.28
CA LEU A 106 16.84 -12.46 25.48
C LEU A 106 17.52 -13.10 26.70
N PHE A 107 17.50 -14.43 26.81
CA PHE A 107 18.13 -15.15 27.93
C PHE A 107 19.59 -15.57 27.68
N LYS A 108 20.16 -15.33 26.50
CA LYS A 108 21.58 -15.61 26.20
C LYS A 108 22.53 -14.47 26.60
N ARG A 109 22.03 -13.30 27.02
CA ARG A 109 22.84 -12.12 27.39
C ARG A 109 23.18 -11.99 28.87
N ASN A 110 23.24 -13.09 29.62
CA ASN A 110 23.84 -13.09 30.97
C ASN A 110 25.37 -13.17 30.93
N LYS A 111 26.02 -12.31 30.15
CA LYS A 111 27.43 -11.93 30.35
C LYS A 111 27.51 -10.40 30.38
N PRO A 112 28.15 -9.81 31.40
CA PRO A 112 28.10 -8.37 31.62
C PRO A 112 28.97 -7.68 30.57
N GLN A 113 28.36 -6.88 29.70
CA GLN A 113 29.09 -5.86 28.95
C GLN A 113 28.19 -4.69 28.59
N GLN A 114 28.80 -3.51 28.64
CA GLN A 114 28.24 -2.19 28.91
C GLN A 114 27.23 -1.68 27.87
N GLU A 115 26.34 -0.82 28.35
CA GLU A 115 25.32 -0.11 27.61
C GLU A 115 25.93 0.84 26.56
N GLU A 116 25.51 0.70 25.30
CA GLU A 116 25.45 1.81 24.35
C GLU A 116 24.05 1.84 23.74
N GLN A 117 23.26 2.84 24.13
CA GLN A 117 21.98 3.15 23.53
C GLN A 117 22.22 3.65 22.10
N LYS A 118 21.78 2.87 21.10
CA LYS A 118 21.52 3.39 19.75
C LYS A 118 20.03 3.38 19.50
N GLU A 119 19.41 4.54 19.68
CA GLU A 119 18.10 4.83 19.10
C GLU A 119 18.22 4.59 17.58
N THR A 120 17.57 3.54 17.11
CA THR A 120 17.41 3.32 15.67
C THR A 120 15.97 3.69 15.34
N GLU A 121 15.74 4.95 14.99
CA GLU A 121 14.58 5.33 14.18
C GLU A 121 14.73 4.61 12.85
N GLN A 122 14.10 3.44 12.72
CA GLN A 122 13.94 2.77 11.43
C GLN A 122 12.54 3.10 10.94
N GLU A 123 12.45 4.04 10.00
CA GLU A 123 11.32 4.14 9.09
C GLU A 123 10.98 2.72 8.60
N MET A 124 9.77 2.25 8.88
CA MET A 124 9.23 1.04 8.27
C MET A 124 9.00 1.35 6.77
N SER A 125 10.07 1.30 5.99
CA SER A 125 9.95 1.18 4.54
C SER A 125 9.24 -0.14 4.24
N LEU A 126 8.19 -0.05 3.42
CA LEU A 126 7.54 -1.22 2.84
C LEU A 126 8.64 -2.10 2.24
N VAL A 127 8.74 -3.33 2.72
CA VAL A 127 9.72 -4.33 2.25
C VAL A 127 9.68 -4.33 0.73
N GLU A 128 10.79 -3.93 0.11
CA GLU A 128 10.98 -3.92 -1.34
C GLU A 128 10.75 -5.34 -1.86
N TYR A 129 9.67 -5.53 -2.60
CA TYR A 129 9.21 -6.85 -2.95
C TYR A 129 10.07 -7.42 -4.08
N LYS A 130 10.90 -8.41 -3.77
CA LYS A 130 11.64 -9.19 -4.78
C LYS A 130 10.65 -9.78 -5.78
N GLU A 131 10.79 -9.35 -7.04
CA GLU A 131 9.92 -9.56 -8.20
C GLU A 131 9.44 -11.01 -8.45
N SER A 132 10.03 -12.04 -7.83
CA SER A 132 9.80 -13.44 -8.17
C SER A 132 8.43 -14.01 -7.78
N PHE A 133 7.79 -13.50 -6.73
CA PHE A 133 6.46 -13.97 -6.31
C PHE A 133 5.33 -13.22 -7.03
N PHE A 134 5.45 -11.89 -7.20
CA PHE A 134 4.44 -11.09 -7.90
C PHE A 134 4.39 -11.40 -9.40
N THR A 135 5.53 -11.65 -10.05
CA THR A 135 5.57 -12.05 -11.48
C THR A 135 4.85 -13.40 -11.74
N LYS A 136 4.98 -14.36 -10.82
CA LYS A 136 4.24 -15.64 -10.89
C LYS A 136 2.74 -15.46 -10.67
N LEU A 137 2.33 -14.46 -9.89
CA LEU A 137 0.92 -14.17 -9.63
C LEU A 137 0.28 -13.41 -10.80
N ILE A 138 0.96 -12.38 -11.33
CA ILE A 138 0.52 -11.62 -12.51
C ILE A 138 0.40 -12.53 -13.74
N SER A 139 1.30 -13.51 -13.90
CA SER A 139 1.21 -14.48 -14.99
C SER A 139 0.02 -15.46 -14.86
N LYS A 140 -0.45 -15.76 -13.64
CA LYS A 140 -1.70 -16.51 -13.44
C LYS A 140 -2.93 -15.66 -13.76
N ILE A 141 -2.90 -14.38 -13.40
CA ILE A 141 -3.95 -13.41 -13.72
C ILE A 141 -4.04 -13.24 -15.24
N LYS A 142 -2.93 -13.02 -15.96
CA LYS A 142 -2.93 -12.94 -17.43
C LYS A 142 -3.56 -14.16 -18.12
N LYS A 143 -3.45 -15.37 -17.57
CA LYS A 143 -4.09 -16.57 -18.14
C LYS A 143 -5.62 -16.59 -18.00
N ILE A 144 -6.17 -15.88 -17.02
CA ILE A 144 -7.62 -15.72 -16.83
C ILE A 144 -8.16 -14.62 -17.75
N PHE A 145 -7.36 -13.58 -18.01
CA PHE A 145 -7.76 -12.43 -18.83
C PHE A 145 -7.40 -12.51 -20.33
N CYS A 146 -6.52 -13.43 -20.76
CA CYS A 146 -6.15 -13.62 -22.18
C CYS A 146 -6.85 -14.81 -22.86
N LYS A 147 -8.06 -15.18 -22.42
CA LYS A 147 -8.93 -16.09 -23.17
C LYS A 147 -10.22 -15.36 -23.54
N ASN A 148 -10.09 -14.45 -24.49
CA ASN A 148 -11.01 -14.16 -25.59
C ASN A 148 -10.23 -13.39 -26.66
#